data_AF-A0A9D1YH87-F1
#
_entry.id   AF-A0A9D1YH87-F1
#
_cell.length_a   1.000
_cell.length_b   1.000
_cell.length_c   1.000
_cell.angle_alpha   90.00
_cell.angle_beta   90.00
_cell.angle_gamma   90.00
#
_symmetry.space_group_name_H-M   'P 1'
#
loop_
_entity.id
_entity.type
_entity.pdbx_description
1 polymer ?
#
loop_
_entity_poly.entity_id
_entity_poly.type
_entity_poly.pdbx_seq_one_letter_code
_entity_poly.pdbx_strand_id
1 'polypeptide(L)'
;MSAGKILVVDDDQNICELLRLYIEKENFEVAVANDGRRALELFDSFSPDLILLDIMLPELDGWQVCREIRKKSQCPIIMLTAKGEVFDKVLGLELGADDYVVKPFETKEVVARIKAVLRRMGKNANDTVKEVKYDKLSINLTNYELKVNGKQVDTPPKEMELIYHLASNPNRVFTRDQLLDEVWGFDYYGDSRTVDVHVKRLREKLEGVSDKWSLKTVWGVGYKFEVKE
;
A
#
# COMPACT_ATOMS: atom_id res chain seq x y z
N MET A 1 -5.56 9.79 -22.49
CA MET A 1 -5.88 10.07 -21.07
C MET A 1 -4.57 10.08 -20.32
N SER A 2 -4.33 11.11 -19.50
CA SER A 2 -3.13 11.19 -18.65
C SER A 2 -3.10 10.00 -17.68
N ALA A 3 -1.91 9.44 -17.43
CA ALA A 3 -1.69 8.35 -16.49
C ALA A 3 -1.79 8.80 -15.01
N GLY A 4 -1.87 10.11 -14.77
CA GLY A 4 -1.98 10.75 -13.46
C GLY A 4 -1.20 12.07 -13.41
N LYS A 5 -1.33 12.80 -12.30
CA LYS A 5 -0.65 14.07 -12.02
C LYS A 5 0.43 13.88 -10.97
N ILE A 6 1.66 14.28 -11.27
CA ILE A 6 2.80 14.16 -10.36
C ILE A 6 3.33 15.54 -10.02
N LEU A 7 3.50 15.82 -8.72
CA LEU A 7 4.20 17.01 -8.25
C LEU A 7 5.64 16.63 -7.87
N VAL A 8 6.62 17.27 -8.50
CA VAL A 8 8.05 17.10 -8.17
C VAL A 8 8.51 18.31 -7.37
N VAL A 9 9.09 18.07 -6.20
CA VAL A 9 9.57 19.10 -5.28
C VAL A 9 11.03 18.87 -4.96
N ASP A 10 11.90 19.74 -5.46
CA ASP A 10 13.35 19.70 -5.26
C ASP A 10 13.93 21.11 -5.55
N ASP A 11 14.85 21.61 -4.72
CA ASP A 11 15.47 22.91 -4.97
C ASP A 11 16.48 22.88 -6.12
N ASP A 12 16.99 21.69 -6.49
CA ASP A 12 17.82 21.50 -7.68
C ASP A 12 16.95 21.44 -8.95
N GLN A 13 16.98 22.54 -9.71
CA GLN A 13 16.26 22.67 -10.97
C GLN A 13 16.67 21.62 -12.02
N ASN A 14 17.92 21.15 -12.01
CA ASN A 14 18.38 20.12 -12.96
C ASN A 14 17.77 18.77 -12.63
N ILE A 15 17.66 18.43 -11.33
CA ILE A 15 16.99 17.21 -10.88
C ILE A 15 15.50 17.27 -11.25
N CYS A 16 14.86 18.40 -10.98
CA CYS A 16 13.46 18.63 -11.34
C CYS A 16 13.20 18.42 -12.83
N GLU A 17 13.99 19.07 -13.69
CA GLU A 17 13.81 18.99 -15.14
C GLU A 17 14.10 17.58 -15.66
N LEU A 18 15.13 16.92 -15.11
CA LEU A 18 15.44 15.53 -15.45
C LEU A 18 14.26 14.61 -15.09
N LEU A 19 13.71 14.71 -13.88
CA LEU A 19 12.57 13.91 -13.45
C LEU A 19 11.34 14.19 -14.31
N ARG A 20 11.04 15.47 -14.55
CA ARG A 20 9.93 15.90 -15.41
C ARG A 20 9.99 15.22 -16.78
N LEU A 21 11.11 15.31 -17.48
CA LEU A 21 11.28 14.74 -18.82
C LEU A 21 11.04 13.23 -18.86
N TYR A 22 11.45 12.49 -17.82
CA TYR A 22 11.26 11.04 -17.77
C TYR A 22 9.85 10.64 -17.34
N ILE A 23 9.21 11.42 -16.47
CA ILE A 23 7.85 11.16 -15.98
C ILE A 23 6.82 11.52 -17.06
N GLU A 24 6.98 12.65 -17.76
CA GLU A 24 6.12 13.04 -18.87
C GLU A 24 6.18 12.06 -20.05
N LYS A 25 7.36 11.47 -20.32
CA LYS A 25 7.51 10.37 -21.30
C LYS A 25 6.63 9.15 -21.00
N GLU A 26 6.23 8.98 -19.75
CA GLU A 26 5.35 7.89 -19.30
C GLU A 26 3.87 8.33 -19.25
N ASN A 27 3.52 9.43 -19.93
CA ASN A 27 2.18 10.02 -20.06
C ASN A 27 1.58 10.56 -18.75
N PHE A 28 2.40 10.90 -17.76
CA PHE A 28 1.96 11.67 -16.59
C PHE A 28 2.01 13.17 -16.87
N GLU A 29 1.13 13.93 -16.21
CA GLU A 29 1.20 15.39 -16.16
C GLU A 29 2.08 15.80 -14.97
N VAL A 30 3.04 16.69 -15.17
CA VAL A 30 4.02 17.04 -14.13
C VAL A 30 3.98 18.53 -13.80
N ALA A 31 3.89 18.84 -12.52
CA ALA A 31 4.18 20.15 -11.97
C ALA A 31 5.49 20.12 -11.16
N VAL A 32 6.21 21.23 -11.14
CA VAL A 32 7.49 21.36 -10.42
C VAL A 32 7.39 22.49 -9.41
N ALA A 33 7.87 22.24 -8.20
CA ALA A 33 8.12 23.23 -7.15
C ALA A 33 9.60 23.19 -6.75
N ASN A 34 10.20 24.36 -6.53
CA ASN A 34 11.61 24.44 -6.11
C ASN A 34 11.79 24.86 -4.64
N ASP A 35 10.69 24.94 -3.89
CA ASP A 35 10.68 25.22 -2.46
C ASP A 35 9.39 24.69 -1.82
N GLY A 36 9.39 24.56 -0.49
CA GLY A 36 8.28 23.98 0.24
C GLY A 36 7.00 24.81 0.23
N ARG A 37 7.05 26.15 0.12
CA ARG A 37 5.83 26.97 0.04
C ARG A 37 5.16 26.78 -1.30
N ARG A 38 5.93 26.82 -2.38
CA ARG A 38 5.44 26.59 -3.73
C ARG A 38 4.88 25.18 -3.88
N ALA A 39 5.47 24.20 -3.19
CA ALA A 39 4.94 22.84 -3.14
C ALA A 39 3.53 22.79 -2.54
N LEU A 40 3.29 23.48 -1.42
CA LEU A 40 1.97 23.54 -0.79
C LEU A 40 0.93 24.27 -1.65
N GLU A 41 1.31 25.37 -2.30
CA GLU A 41 0.43 26.08 -3.26
C GLU A 41 0.04 25.19 -4.44
N LEU A 42 1.05 24.54 -5.05
CA LEU A 42 0.82 23.66 -6.20
C LEU A 42 0.05 22.42 -5.78
N PHE A 43 0.23 21.90 -4.58
CA PHE A 43 -0.58 20.80 -4.07
C PHE A 43 -2.08 21.14 -4.14
N ASP A 44 -2.47 22.33 -3.69
CA ASP A 44 -3.87 22.76 -3.70
C ASP A 44 -4.37 23.08 -5.12
N SER A 45 -3.58 23.79 -5.94
CA SER A 45 -4.04 24.22 -7.27
C SER A 45 -3.96 23.15 -8.35
N PHE A 46 -2.94 22.28 -8.30
CA PHE A 46 -2.68 21.24 -9.30
C PHE A 46 -3.40 19.94 -8.96
N SER A 47 -3.65 19.69 -7.66
CA SER A 47 -4.24 18.46 -7.12
C SER A 47 -3.52 17.20 -7.62
N PRO A 48 -2.25 16.98 -7.21
CA PRO A 48 -1.46 15.85 -7.67
C PRO A 48 -1.98 14.51 -7.12
N ASP A 49 -1.83 13.46 -7.92
CA ASP A 49 -2.10 12.07 -7.53
C ASP A 49 -0.91 11.45 -6.78
N LEU A 50 0.29 12.02 -6.89
CA LEU A 50 1.49 11.63 -6.16
C LEU A 50 2.51 12.78 -6.09
N ILE A 51 3.29 12.82 -5.01
CA ILE A 51 4.34 13.81 -4.80
C ILE A 51 5.70 13.13 -4.69
N LEU A 52 6.69 13.59 -5.45
CA LEU A 52 8.11 13.36 -5.16
C LEU A 52 8.61 14.54 -4.34
N LEU A 53 9.13 14.30 -3.14
CA LEU A 53 9.46 15.35 -2.20
C LEU A 53 10.89 15.21 -1.69
N ASP A 54 11.74 16.16 -2.02
CA ASP A 54 13.06 16.25 -1.40
C ASP A 54 12.95 16.62 0.08
N ILE A 55 13.79 16.00 0.90
CA ILE A 55 13.81 16.25 2.35
C ILE A 55 14.50 17.60 2.64
N MET A 56 15.61 17.88 1.94
CA MET A 56 16.46 19.04 2.20
C MET A 56 16.05 20.25 1.36
N LEU A 57 14.87 20.81 1.64
CA LEU A 57 14.41 22.05 1.01
C LEU A 57 14.80 23.29 1.82
N PRO A 58 15.08 24.43 1.16
CA PRO A 58 15.29 25.71 1.83
C PRO A 58 14.00 26.26 2.44
N GLU A 59 14.14 27.01 3.53
CA GLU A 59 13.07 27.63 4.34
C GLU A 59 12.09 26.67 5.03
N LEU A 60 11.37 25.86 4.25
CA LEU A 60 10.40 24.89 4.71
C LEU A 60 10.85 23.50 4.26
N ASP A 61 11.33 22.70 5.21
CA ASP A 61 11.90 21.38 4.91
C ASP A 61 10.83 20.39 4.41
N GLY A 62 11.26 19.32 3.72
CA GLY A 62 10.36 18.31 3.16
C GLY A 62 9.51 17.61 4.24
N TRP A 63 10.02 17.52 5.48
CA TRP A 63 9.25 16.97 6.59
C TRP A 63 8.06 17.85 6.99
N GLN A 64 8.27 19.16 7.05
CA GLN A 64 7.22 20.14 7.30
C GLN A 64 6.19 20.14 6.18
N VAL A 65 6.63 20.11 4.92
CA VAL A 65 5.72 20.00 3.76
C VAL A 65 4.86 18.74 3.86
N CYS A 66 5.48 17.58 4.13
CA CYS A 66 4.76 16.32 4.31
C CYS A 66 3.73 16.41 5.44
N ARG A 67 4.11 16.96 6.61
CA ARG A 67 3.19 17.14 7.74
C ARG A 67 2.00 18.03 7.38
N GLU A 68 2.21 19.15 6.69
CA GLU A 68 1.12 20.04 6.30
C GLU A 68 0.17 19.39 5.29
N ILE A 69 0.70 18.60 4.35
CA ILE A 69 -0.13 17.85 3.41
C ILE A 69 -0.92 16.75 4.15
N ARG A 70 -0.29 16.02 5.06
CA ARG A 70 -0.91 14.92 5.82
C ARG A 70 -2.05 15.38 6.74
N LYS A 71 -2.06 16.63 7.19
CA LYS A 71 -3.20 17.21 7.91
C LYS A 71 -4.49 17.25 7.09
N LYS A 72 -4.39 17.32 5.75
CA LYS A 72 -5.52 17.52 4.84
C LYS A 72 -5.69 16.45 3.78
N SER A 73 -4.70 15.59 3.55
CA SER A 73 -4.72 14.62 2.45
C SER A 73 -3.85 13.39 2.71
N GLN A 74 -4.30 12.26 2.15
CA GLN A 74 -3.57 11.00 2.06
C GLN A 74 -2.90 10.82 0.69
N CYS A 75 -2.74 11.90 -0.09
CA CYS A 75 -2.01 11.87 -1.36
C CYS A 75 -0.63 11.23 -1.15
N PRO A 76 -0.24 10.21 -1.94
CA PRO A 76 0.98 9.47 -1.70
C PRO A 76 2.23 10.34 -1.88
N ILE A 77 3.20 10.18 -0.98
CA ILE A 77 4.46 10.94 -0.99
C ILE A 77 5.62 9.96 -1.05
N ILE A 78 6.48 10.11 -2.07
CA ILE A 78 7.77 9.44 -2.17
C ILE A 78 8.86 10.45 -1.78
N MET A 79 9.58 10.17 -0.71
CA MET A 79 10.66 11.04 -0.23
C MET A 79 11.95 10.81 -1.03
N LEU A 80 12.64 11.90 -1.40
CA LEU A 80 13.99 11.86 -1.94
C LEU A 80 14.96 12.19 -0.80
N THR A 81 15.90 11.30 -0.50
CA THR A 81 16.80 11.38 0.68
C THR A 81 18.26 11.18 0.29
N ALA A 82 19.21 11.74 1.04
CA ALA A 82 20.62 11.49 0.83
C ALA A 82 21.08 10.16 1.47
N LYS A 83 22.12 9.55 0.90
CA LYS A 83 22.69 8.31 1.44
C LYS A 83 23.35 8.56 2.80
N GLY A 84 22.80 7.99 3.87
CA GLY A 84 23.38 8.02 5.23
C GLY A 84 22.46 8.58 6.30
N GLU A 85 21.29 9.09 5.93
CA GLU A 85 20.25 9.59 6.84
C GLU A 85 19.44 8.42 7.43
N VAL A 86 20.10 7.53 8.18
CA VAL A 86 19.49 6.31 8.76
C VAL A 86 18.32 6.65 9.72
N PHE A 87 18.31 7.87 10.27
CA PHE A 87 17.24 8.38 11.12
C PHE A 87 15.92 8.67 10.36
N ASP A 88 16.00 8.91 9.05
CA ASP A 88 14.88 9.39 8.22
C ASP A 88 13.97 8.26 7.72
N LYS A 89 14.43 7.01 7.71
CA LYS A 89 13.61 5.87 7.32
C LYS A 89 12.55 5.51 8.36
N VAL A 90 12.88 5.65 9.65
CA VAL A 90 11.95 5.36 10.75
C VAL A 90 10.98 6.53 10.94
N LEU A 91 11.49 7.77 10.93
CA LEU A 91 10.66 8.98 11.06
C LEU A 91 9.72 9.15 9.85
N GLY A 92 10.16 8.77 8.64
CA GLY A 92 9.34 8.80 7.43
C GLY A 92 8.13 7.89 7.48
N LEU A 93 8.28 6.71 8.09
CA LEU A 93 7.17 5.80 8.31
C LEU A 93 6.21 6.31 9.40
N GLU A 94 6.72 6.95 10.46
CA GLU A 94 5.89 7.55 11.52
C GLU A 94 5.12 8.81 11.04
N LEU A 95 5.68 9.58 10.11
CA LEU A 95 5.06 10.78 9.53
C LEU A 95 4.18 10.48 8.30
N GLY A 96 4.13 9.22 7.85
CA GLY A 96 3.23 8.75 6.81
C GLY A 96 3.74 8.88 5.37
N ALA A 97 5.05 8.84 5.14
CA ALA A 97 5.60 8.68 3.79
C ALA A 97 5.34 7.26 3.25
N ASP A 98 5.03 7.15 1.96
CA ASP A 98 4.58 5.89 1.34
C ASP A 98 5.74 5.08 0.73
N ASP A 99 6.83 5.74 0.34
CA ASP A 99 8.08 5.15 -0.14
C ASP A 99 9.24 6.18 -0.05
N TYR A 100 10.47 5.75 -0.30
CA TYR A 100 11.63 6.62 -0.40
C TYR A 100 12.60 6.21 -1.53
N VAL A 101 13.35 7.19 -2.03
CA VAL A 101 14.41 7.04 -3.04
C VAL A 101 15.67 7.73 -2.55
N VAL A 102 16.80 7.04 -2.62
CA VAL A 102 18.10 7.57 -2.18
C VAL A 102 18.80 8.26 -3.35
N LYS A 103 19.26 9.50 -3.14
CA LYS A 103 20.16 10.24 -4.04
C LYS A 103 21.61 9.72 -3.88
N PRO A 104 22.36 9.51 -4.98
CA PRO A 104 21.94 9.63 -6.39
C PRO A 104 21.10 8.43 -6.85
N PHE A 105 20.10 8.69 -7.70
CA PHE A 105 19.16 7.67 -8.21
C PHE A 105 19.17 7.57 -9.74
N GLU A 106 18.73 6.41 -10.25
CA GLU A 106 18.39 6.26 -11.67
C GLU A 106 16.95 6.70 -11.93
N THR A 107 16.70 7.47 -12.99
CA THR A 107 15.34 7.96 -13.32
C THR A 107 14.34 6.82 -13.54
N LYS A 108 14.80 5.69 -14.07
CA LYS A 108 13.97 4.48 -14.23
C LYS A 108 13.50 3.90 -12.90
N GLU A 109 14.31 3.99 -11.84
CA GLU A 109 13.92 3.57 -10.50
C GLU A 109 12.77 4.43 -9.98
N VAL A 110 12.89 5.75 -10.10
CA VAL A 110 11.86 6.70 -9.66
C VAL A 110 10.54 6.44 -10.38
N VAL A 111 10.57 6.30 -11.70
CA VAL A 111 9.38 5.98 -12.51
C VAL A 111 8.74 4.66 -12.09
N ALA A 112 9.54 3.61 -11.83
CA ALA A 112 9.03 2.32 -11.38
C ALA A 112 8.32 2.42 -10.02
N ARG A 113 8.87 3.22 -9.09
CA ARG A 113 8.26 3.47 -7.78
C ARG A 113 6.99 4.29 -7.85
N ILE A 114 6.95 5.36 -8.66
CA ILE A 114 5.73 6.12 -8.95
C ILE A 114 4.62 5.17 -9.39
N LYS A 115 4.89 4.33 -10.40
CA LYS A 115 3.92 3.36 -10.91
C LYS A 115 3.53 2.33 -9.85
N ALA A 116 4.45 1.88 -9.01
CA ALA A 116 4.15 0.93 -7.94
C ALA A 116 3.23 1.55 -6.87
N VAL A 117 3.51 2.77 -6.42
CA VAL A 117 2.71 3.51 -5.43
C VAL A 117 1.34 3.84 -6.00
N LEU A 118 1.27 4.40 -7.22
CA LEU A 118 -0.01 4.67 -7.88
C LEU A 118 -0.82 3.40 -8.16
N ARG A 119 -0.19 2.25 -8.44
CA ARG A 119 -0.90 0.97 -8.55
C ARG A 119 -1.47 0.49 -7.22
N ARG A 120 -0.75 0.70 -6.11
CA ARG A 120 -1.27 0.44 -4.75
C ARG A 120 -2.45 1.38 -4.44
N MET A 121 -2.40 2.62 -4.92
CA MET A 121 -3.47 3.61 -4.76
C MET A 121 -4.66 3.41 -5.71
N GLY A 122 -4.43 2.94 -6.94
CA GLY A 122 -5.48 2.55 -7.89
C GLY A 122 -6.21 1.27 -7.45
N LYS A 123 -5.56 0.41 -6.64
CA LYS A 123 -6.24 -0.63 -5.86
C LYS A 123 -7.05 -0.07 -4.67
N ASN A 124 -6.90 1.20 -4.33
CA ASN A 124 -7.63 1.93 -3.28
C ASN A 124 -8.57 3.03 -3.84
N ALA A 125 -8.57 3.31 -5.16
CA ALA A 125 -9.42 4.34 -5.80
C ALA A 125 -10.81 3.83 -6.22
N ASN A 126 -11.13 2.58 -5.87
CA ASN A 126 -12.49 2.23 -5.55
C ASN A 126 -12.62 2.31 -4.03
N ASP A 127 -13.47 3.22 -3.54
CA ASP A 127 -14.21 3.04 -2.28
C ASP A 127 -15.17 1.82 -2.40
N THR A 128 -14.69 0.71 -2.96
CA THR A 128 -15.13 -0.60 -2.53
C THR A 128 -14.50 -0.75 -1.15
N VAL A 129 -15.31 -0.57 -0.11
CA VAL A 129 -15.06 -1.18 1.20
C VAL A 129 -14.36 -2.50 0.92
N LYS A 130 -13.13 -2.71 1.45
CA LYS A 130 -12.39 -3.98 1.29
C LYS A 130 -13.12 -5.02 2.13
N GLU A 131 -14.29 -5.39 1.65
CA GLU A 131 -15.28 -6.19 2.34
C GLU A 131 -15.67 -7.36 1.47
N VAL A 132 -15.64 -8.55 2.06
CA VAL A 132 -16.14 -9.76 1.44
C VAL A 132 -17.25 -10.31 2.31
N LYS A 133 -18.40 -10.62 1.69
CA LYS A 133 -19.57 -11.21 2.34
C LYS A 133 -19.86 -12.58 1.78
N TYR A 134 -20.04 -13.53 2.67
CA TYR A 134 -20.59 -14.84 2.41
C TYR A 134 -21.71 -15.12 3.41
N ASP A 135 -22.39 -16.26 3.26
CA ASP A 135 -23.39 -16.71 4.22
C ASP A 135 -22.81 -16.67 5.66
N LYS A 136 -23.40 -15.83 6.51
CA LYS A 136 -23.01 -15.64 7.92
C LYS A 136 -21.56 -15.18 8.14
N LEU A 137 -20.86 -14.69 7.12
CA LEU A 137 -19.49 -14.19 7.22
C LEU A 137 -19.37 -12.80 6.57
N SER A 138 -18.86 -11.83 7.32
CA SER A 138 -18.46 -10.52 6.81
C SER A 138 -17.02 -10.27 7.23
N ILE A 139 -16.15 -9.97 6.27
CA ILE A 139 -14.75 -9.63 6.52
C ILE A 139 -14.54 -8.22 5.99
N ASN A 140 -14.17 -7.26 6.82
CA ASN A 140 -13.90 -5.89 6.40
C ASN A 140 -12.48 -5.48 6.83
N LEU A 141 -11.60 -5.29 5.85
CA LEU A 141 -10.22 -4.85 6.08
C LEU A 141 -10.07 -3.34 6.26
N THR A 142 -11.08 -2.55 5.89
CA THR A 142 -11.03 -1.09 6.10
C THR A 142 -11.09 -0.75 7.58
N ASN A 143 -11.89 -1.48 8.37
CA ASN A 143 -12.03 -1.27 9.81
C ASN A 143 -11.57 -2.47 10.67
N TYR A 144 -10.89 -3.45 10.06
CA TYR A 144 -10.44 -4.70 10.71
C TYR A 144 -11.55 -5.41 11.50
N GLU A 145 -12.72 -5.58 10.89
CA GLU A 145 -13.88 -6.23 11.50
C GLU A 145 -14.20 -7.58 10.84
N LEU A 146 -14.18 -8.66 11.64
CA LEU A 146 -14.73 -9.96 11.26
C LEU A 146 -16.08 -10.15 11.94
N LYS A 147 -17.14 -10.40 11.18
CA LYS A 147 -18.44 -10.82 11.71
C LYS A 147 -18.76 -12.24 11.29
N VAL A 148 -19.06 -13.08 12.29
CA VAL A 148 -19.54 -14.45 12.12
C VAL A 148 -20.93 -14.56 12.74
N ASN A 149 -21.92 -15.04 11.99
CA ASN A 149 -23.33 -15.05 12.42
C ASN A 149 -23.81 -13.66 12.88
N GLY A 150 -23.34 -12.60 12.22
CA GLY A 150 -23.66 -11.20 12.56
C GLY A 150 -22.98 -10.66 13.83
N LYS A 151 -22.21 -11.48 14.57
CA LYS A 151 -21.47 -11.06 15.76
C LYS A 151 -20.00 -10.82 15.42
N GLN A 152 -19.44 -9.75 15.95
CA GLN A 152 -18.02 -9.47 15.80
C GLN A 152 -17.18 -10.53 16.52
N VAL A 153 -16.14 -11.03 15.86
CA VAL A 153 -15.20 -12.03 16.38
C VAL A 153 -13.82 -11.41 16.45
N ASP A 154 -13.21 -11.43 17.63
CA ASP A 154 -11.85 -10.92 17.82
C ASP A 154 -10.85 -11.71 16.97
N THR A 155 -10.15 -10.98 16.10
CA THR A 155 -9.28 -11.57 15.09
C THR A 155 -8.05 -10.71 14.89
N PRO A 156 -6.85 -11.24 15.20
CA PRO A 156 -5.60 -10.54 14.96
C PRO A 156 -5.45 -10.05 13.51
N PRO A 157 -4.76 -8.93 13.28
CA PRO A 157 -4.63 -8.32 11.94
C PRO A 157 -4.16 -9.29 10.86
N LYS A 158 -3.23 -10.19 11.19
CA LYS A 158 -2.69 -11.12 10.20
C LYS A 158 -3.64 -12.26 9.82
N GLU A 159 -4.46 -12.69 10.77
CA GLU A 159 -5.55 -13.63 10.50
C GLU A 159 -6.62 -12.94 9.64
N MET A 160 -6.92 -11.66 9.88
CA MET A 160 -7.82 -10.84 9.07
C MET A 160 -7.35 -10.71 7.61
N GLU A 161 -6.08 -10.33 7.42
CA GLU A 161 -5.50 -10.18 6.08
C GLU A 161 -5.49 -11.52 5.33
N LEU A 162 -5.14 -12.62 6.01
CA LEU A 162 -5.13 -13.95 5.43
C LEU A 162 -6.52 -14.41 5.00
N ILE A 163 -7.53 -14.32 5.87
CA ILE A 163 -8.89 -14.75 5.53
C ILE A 163 -9.48 -13.86 4.44
N TYR A 164 -9.25 -12.54 4.49
CA TYR A 164 -9.68 -11.64 3.43
C TYR A 164 -9.05 -12.01 2.09
N HIS A 165 -7.74 -12.28 2.06
CA HIS A 165 -7.03 -12.62 0.84
C HIS A 165 -7.60 -13.88 0.19
N LEU A 166 -7.80 -14.93 0.98
CA LEU A 166 -8.40 -16.19 0.51
C LEU A 166 -9.86 -16.00 0.08
N ALA A 167 -10.67 -15.29 0.87
CA ALA A 167 -12.08 -15.05 0.63
C ALA A 167 -12.34 -14.14 -0.59
N SER A 168 -11.43 -13.21 -0.88
CA SER A 168 -11.45 -12.35 -2.07
C SER A 168 -11.09 -13.10 -3.36
N ASN A 169 -10.50 -14.29 -3.24
CA ASN A 169 -10.09 -15.15 -4.34
C ASN A 169 -10.69 -16.56 -4.18
N PRO A 170 -12.04 -16.69 -4.15
CA PRO A 170 -12.68 -17.96 -3.86
C PRO A 170 -12.29 -19.02 -4.89
N ASN A 171 -12.23 -20.27 -4.43
CA ASN A 171 -11.88 -21.46 -5.20
C ASN A 171 -10.45 -21.51 -5.78
N ARG A 172 -9.65 -20.45 -5.65
CA ARG A 172 -8.23 -20.44 -6.00
C ARG A 172 -7.38 -21.07 -4.89
N VAL A 173 -6.45 -21.94 -5.27
CA VAL A 173 -5.48 -22.56 -4.36
C VAL A 173 -4.21 -21.69 -4.29
N PHE A 174 -3.75 -21.43 -3.08
CA PHE A 174 -2.49 -20.74 -2.82
C PHE A 174 -1.54 -21.65 -2.04
N THR A 175 -0.26 -21.66 -2.43
CA THR A 175 0.78 -22.33 -1.66
C THR A 175 1.09 -21.56 -0.38
N ARG A 176 1.81 -22.18 0.56
CA ARG A 176 2.24 -21.49 1.79
C ARG A 176 3.11 -20.29 1.48
N ASP A 177 4.07 -20.45 0.57
CA ASP A 177 5.01 -19.39 0.22
C ASP A 177 4.29 -18.24 -0.52
N GLN A 178 3.32 -18.53 -1.38
CA GLN A 178 2.46 -17.50 -1.98
C GLN A 178 1.68 -16.71 -0.93
N LEU A 179 1.06 -17.40 0.04
CA LEU A 179 0.35 -16.72 1.13
C LEU A 179 1.31 -15.92 2.01
N LEU A 180 2.52 -16.41 2.23
CA LEU A 180 3.54 -15.69 2.97
C LEU A 180 3.94 -14.39 2.24
N ASP A 181 4.29 -14.49 0.96
CA ASP A 181 4.71 -13.33 0.16
C ASP A 181 3.57 -12.32 -0.02
N GLU A 182 2.35 -12.78 -0.28
CA GLU A 182 1.20 -11.91 -0.59
C GLU A 182 0.55 -11.30 0.66
N VAL A 183 0.63 -11.96 1.82
CA VAL A 183 0.02 -11.48 3.07
C VAL A 183 1.07 -10.91 4.03
N TRP A 184 2.19 -11.58 4.26
CA TRP A 184 3.26 -11.09 5.16
C TRP A 184 4.23 -10.12 4.47
N GLY A 185 4.45 -10.26 3.16
CA GLY A 185 5.36 -9.42 2.39
C GLY A 185 6.78 -10.01 2.30
N PHE A 186 7.53 -9.54 1.30
CA PHE A 186 8.87 -10.04 0.95
C PHE A 186 9.93 -9.92 2.07
N ASP A 187 9.71 -9.05 3.05
CA ASP A 187 10.66 -8.80 4.15
C ASP A 187 10.46 -9.75 5.35
N TYR A 188 9.51 -10.69 5.28
CA TYR A 188 9.29 -11.67 6.36
C TYR A 188 10.29 -12.84 6.27
N TYR A 189 11.30 -12.82 7.14
CA TYR A 189 12.34 -13.86 7.24
C TYR A 189 11.93 -15.13 8.02
N GLY A 190 10.63 -15.39 8.21
CA GLY A 190 10.14 -16.53 8.98
C GLY A 190 9.71 -17.74 8.15
N ASP A 191 9.51 -18.88 8.81
CA ASP A 191 9.06 -20.13 8.19
C ASP A 191 7.61 -20.00 7.66
N SER A 192 7.37 -20.49 6.43
CA SER A 192 6.03 -20.54 5.80
C SER A 192 5.03 -21.40 6.57
N ARG A 193 5.50 -22.22 7.53
CA ARG A 193 4.66 -22.89 8.54
C ARG A 193 3.86 -21.94 9.43
N THR A 194 4.22 -20.66 9.53
CA THR A 194 3.39 -19.67 10.24
C THR A 194 1.98 -19.60 9.65
N VAL A 195 1.84 -19.80 8.33
CA VAL A 195 0.56 -19.83 7.64
C VAL A 195 -0.34 -20.92 8.20
N ASP A 196 0.22 -22.10 8.52
CA ASP A 196 -0.54 -23.23 9.05
C ASP A 196 -1.17 -22.91 10.41
N VAL A 197 -0.43 -22.18 11.27
CA VAL A 197 -0.93 -21.73 12.59
C VAL A 197 -2.09 -20.76 12.43
N HIS A 198 -1.98 -19.80 11.50
CA HIS A 198 -3.03 -18.82 11.25
C HIS A 198 -4.27 -19.45 10.62
N VAL A 199 -4.09 -20.39 9.67
CA VAL A 199 -5.21 -21.16 9.11
C VAL A 199 -5.90 -21.99 10.18
N LYS A 200 -5.15 -22.62 11.10
CA LYS A 200 -5.74 -23.38 12.21
C LYS A 200 -6.63 -22.49 13.09
N ARG A 201 -6.13 -21.33 13.52
CA ARG A 201 -6.90 -20.38 14.36
C ARG A 201 -8.12 -19.82 13.63
N LEU A 202 -8.00 -19.55 12.34
CA LEU A 202 -9.14 -19.15 11.52
C LEU A 202 -10.20 -20.26 11.45
N ARG A 203 -9.80 -21.54 11.33
CA ARG A 203 -10.77 -22.65 11.37
C ARG A 203 -11.50 -22.75 12.68
N GLU A 204 -10.81 -22.60 13.81
CA GLU A 204 -11.44 -22.60 15.14
C GLU A 204 -12.57 -21.56 15.26
N LYS A 205 -12.51 -20.48 14.47
CA LYS A 205 -13.53 -19.41 14.41
C LYS A 205 -14.61 -19.63 13.36
N LEU A 206 -14.31 -20.33 12.27
CA LEU A 206 -15.12 -20.35 11.04
C LEU A 206 -15.73 -21.72 10.71
N GLU A 207 -15.21 -22.80 11.30
CA GLU A 207 -15.67 -24.15 11.03
C GLU A 207 -17.13 -24.34 11.49
N GLY A 208 -17.96 -24.95 10.64
CA GLY A 208 -19.38 -25.20 10.91
C GLY A 208 -20.29 -23.96 10.83
N VAL A 209 -19.77 -22.78 10.49
CA VAL A 209 -20.58 -21.54 10.36
C VAL A 209 -21.57 -21.64 9.21
N SER A 210 -21.12 -22.14 8.06
CA SER A 210 -21.92 -22.31 6.86
C SER A 210 -21.61 -23.64 6.19
N ASP A 211 -22.61 -24.20 5.51
CA ASP A 211 -22.48 -25.33 4.61
C ASP A 211 -22.10 -24.93 3.19
N LYS A 212 -22.25 -23.64 2.84
CA LYS A 212 -22.00 -23.06 1.50
C LYS A 212 -20.56 -22.69 1.23
N TRP A 213 -19.73 -22.52 2.26
CA TRP A 213 -18.31 -22.20 2.08
C TRP A 213 -17.47 -22.84 3.18
N SER A 214 -16.17 -23.03 2.91
CA SER A 214 -15.25 -23.58 3.91
C SER A 214 -13.79 -23.22 3.62
N LEU A 215 -12.98 -23.08 4.68
CA LEU A 215 -11.53 -22.90 4.56
C LEU A 215 -10.83 -24.26 4.43
N LYS A 216 -10.47 -24.67 3.21
CA LYS A 216 -9.96 -26.01 2.90
C LYS A 216 -8.45 -26.09 2.74
N THR A 217 -7.92 -27.25 3.10
CA THR A 217 -6.57 -27.68 2.74
C THR A 217 -6.63 -28.49 1.47
N VAL A 218 -5.77 -28.15 0.51
CA VAL A 218 -5.46 -28.98 -0.65
C VAL A 218 -4.14 -29.69 -0.34
N TRP A 219 -4.22 -30.97 0.03
CA TRP A 219 -3.08 -31.75 0.48
C TRP A 219 -1.94 -31.73 -0.54
N GLY A 220 -0.72 -31.46 -0.06
CA GLY A 220 0.47 -31.33 -0.89
C GLY A 220 0.60 -30.02 -1.67
N VAL A 221 -0.39 -29.12 -1.60
CA VAL A 221 -0.38 -27.87 -2.37
C VAL A 221 -0.49 -26.64 -1.46
N GLY A 222 -1.55 -26.53 -0.66
CA GLY A 222 -1.76 -25.37 0.19
C GLY A 222 -3.22 -25.17 0.62
N TYR A 223 -3.72 -23.93 0.56
CA TYR A 223 -5.02 -23.55 1.13
C TYR A 223 -5.90 -22.82 0.12
N LYS A 224 -7.22 -22.95 0.29
CA LYS A 224 -8.22 -22.19 -0.46
C LYS A 224 -9.44 -21.86 0.40
N PHE A 225 -10.09 -20.74 0.09
CA PHE A 225 -11.48 -20.51 0.50
C PHE A 225 -12.40 -21.14 -0.55
N GLU A 226 -13.09 -22.23 -0.21
CA GLU A 226 -13.97 -22.92 -1.14
C GLU A 226 -15.41 -22.42 -0.98
N VAL A 227 -16.07 -22.11 -2.10
CA VAL A 227 -17.49 -21.76 -2.16
C VAL A 227 -18.19 -22.84 -2.96
N LYS A 228 -19.25 -23.41 -2.41
CA LYS A 228 -20.13 -24.39 -3.08
C LYS A 228 -21.26 -23.62 -3.74
N GLU A 229 -21.57 -23.99 -4.98
CA GLU A 229 -22.75 -23.50 -5.72
C GLU A 229 -24.06 -23.94 -5.03
#